data_AF-A0A3S4TV34-F1
#
_entry.id   AF-A0A3S4TV34-F1
#
_cell.length_a   1.000
_cell.length_b   1.000
_cell.length_c   1.000
_cell.angle_alpha   90.00
_cell.angle_beta   90.00
_cell.angle_gamma   90.00
#
_symmetry.space_group_name_H-M   'P 1'
#
loop_
_entity.id
_entity.type
_entity.pdbx_description
1 polymer ?
#
loop_
_entity_poly.entity_id
_entity_poly.type
_entity_poly.pdbx_seq_one_letter_code
_entity_poly.pdbx_strand_id
1 'polypeptide(L)'
;MPTLKQFISGDGMYMTGQLDVGRYYGNTDSGFLRQILYGGVVYALVCFFVTFYFVRKVALNWFDGSWKFILSAFVILAACNIKADTFAFPGIMFVMLMFLSLFGVHGKQRIFLVQNEEKMFSIIVPSYNRKSEIPALLESLNHQTNKDFEVVIIDDNSQDPVVVEKFYPFKVNVIRNETNQGAAESRNIGARAATEEWLLF
;
A
#
# COMPACT_ATOMS: atom_id res chain seq x y z
N MET A 1 -48.49 4.99 15.82
CA MET A 1 -47.76 4.64 14.58
C MET A 1 -47.18 5.93 14.01
N PRO A 2 -45.91 5.93 13.54
CA PRO A 2 -45.30 7.13 12.98
C PRO A 2 -46.04 7.57 11.70
N THR A 3 -46.21 8.87 11.53
CA THR A 3 -46.80 9.49 10.33
C THR A 3 -45.81 9.46 9.16
N LEU A 4 -46.32 9.56 7.92
CA LEU A 4 -45.47 9.62 6.72
C LEU A 4 -44.44 10.76 6.80
N LYS A 5 -44.84 11.90 7.37
CA LYS A 5 -43.95 13.04 7.61
C LYS A 5 -42.81 12.69 8.56
N GLN A 6 -43.10 12.01 9.67
CA GLN A 6 -42.09 11.53 10.63
C GLN A 6 -41.14 10.51 9.99
N PHE A 7 -41.62 9.67 9.08
CA PHE A 7 -40.75 8.74 8.36
C PHE A 7 -39.80 9.46 7.38
N ILE A 8 -40.26 10.51 6.73
CA ILE A 8 -39.48 11.25 5.72
C ILE A 8 -38.45 12.17 6.37
N SER A 9 -38.85 13.00 7.34
CA SER A 9 -37.99 14.05 7.92
C SER A 9 -37.47 13.75 9.32
N GLY A 10 -37.98 12.70 9.97
CA GLY A 10 -37.83 12.54 11.41
C GLY A 10 -38.62 13.61 12.16
N ASP A 11 -38.78 13.41 13.46
CA ASP A 11 -39.31 14.43 14.39
C ASP A 11 -38.29 14.86 15.45
N GLY A 12 -37.07 14.31 15.41
CA GLY A 12 -36.01 14.62 16.38
C GLY A 12 -36.35 14.22 17.82
N MET A 13 -37.42 13.46 18.05
CA MET A 13 -37.89 13.13 19.39
C MET A 13 -37.52 11.70 19.76
N TYR A 14 -36.78 11.55 20.87
CA TYR A 14 -36.59 10.27 21.55
C TYR A 14 -37.84 9.96 22.38
N MET A 15 -38.88 9.44 21.73
CA MET A 15 -40.06 8.96 22.47
C MET A 15 -39.77 7.60 23.09
N THR A 16 -39.44 7.63 24.38
CA THR A 16 -39.56 6.49 25.28
C THR A 16 -40.99 6.42 25.81
N GLY A 17 -41.65 5.28 25.58
CA GLY A 17 -43.07 5.08 25.91
C GLY A 17 -43.34 5.11 27.42
N GLN A 18 -44.35 5.92 27.77
CA GLN A 18 -44.90 6.24 29.09
C GLN A 18 -44.04 7.20 29.90
N LEU A 19 -44.69 8.21 30.49
CA LEU A 19 -44.14 9.26 31.35
C LEU A 19 -43.31 8.76 32.54
N ASP A 20 -43.06 7.46 32.68
CA ASP A 20 -42.18 6.87 33.69
C ASP A 20 -41.27 5.71 33.22
N VAL A 21 -41.40 5.12 32.01
CA VAL A 21 -40.61 3.90 31.69
C VAL A 21 -40.30 3.67 30.18
N GLY A 22 -39.42 4.49 29.59
CA GLY A 22 -38.27 3.96 28.82
C GLY A 22 -38.44 2.88 27.73
N ARG A 23 -39.38 2.95 26.74
CA ARG A 23 -39.40 1.98 25.60
C ARG A 23 -39.49 2.55 24.18
N TYR A 24 -38.81 1.91 23.22
CA TYR A 24 -38.65 2.31 21.81
C TYR A 24 -39.95 2.31 20.97
N TYR A 25 -39.98 3.12 19.90
CA TYR A 25 -41.04 3.08 18.89
C TYR A 25 -41.29 1.64 18.41
N GLY A 26 -42.49 1.11 18.66
CA GLY A 26 -42.87 -0.24 18.22
C GLY A 26 -42.18 -1.39 18.96
N ASN A 27 -41.61 -1.15 20.15
CA ASN A 27 -40.81 -2.15 20.90
C ASN A 27 -39.65 -2.76 20.08
N THR A 28 -39.19 -2.07 19.03
CA THR A 28 -38.08 -2.56 18.21
C THR A 28 -36.75 -2.08 18.78
N ASP A 29 -35.83 -3.01 19.00
CA ASP A 29 -34.44 -2.69 19.39
C ASP A 29 -33.56 -2.42 18.16
N SER A 30 -34.15 -2.35 16.97
CA SER A 30 -33.43 -2.04 15.73
C SER A 30 -33.03 -0.57 15.70
N GLY A 31 -31.73 -0.29 15.85
CA GLY A 31 -31.18 1.06 15.66
C GLY A 31 -31.50 1.69 14.31
N PHE A 32 -31.62 0.89 13.23
CA PHE A 32 -31.89 1.41 11.88
C PHE A 32 -33.26 2.10 11.80
N LEU A 33 -34.31 1.41 12.26
CA LEU A 33 -35.65 1.97 12.45
C LEU A 33 -35.62 3.22 13.34
N ARG A 34 -34.82 3.23 14.40
CA ARG A 34 -34.66 4.40 15.28
C ARG A 34 -34.08 5.60 14.53
N GLN A 35 -33.09 5.40 13.69
CA GLN A 35 -32.44 6.47 12.93
C GLN A 35 -33.35 7.06 11.85
N ILE A 36 -34.14 6.22 11.18
CA ILE A 36 -35.17 6.67 10.25
C ILE A 36 -36.28 7.44 10.98
N LEU A 37 -36.72 6.97 12.14
CA LEU A 37 -37.77 7.67 12.89
C LEU A 37 -37.27 8.98 13.54
N TYR A 38 -35.98 9.04 13.91
CA TYR A 38 -35.36 10.20 14.53
C TYR A 38 -34.98 11.28 13.51
N GLY A 39 -34.22 10.93 12.46
CA GLY A 39 -33.68 11.87 11.47
C GLY A 39 -34.35 11.80 10.09
N GLY A 40 -35.25 10.84 9.88
CA GLY A 40 -35.89 10.61 8.59
C GLY A 40 -35.07 9.79 7.61
N VAL A 41 -35.71 9.36 6.53
CA VAL A 41 -35.05 8.70 5.39
C VAL A 41 -33.95 9.59 4.80
N VAL A 42 -34.14 10.91 4.76
CA VAL A 42 -33.12 11.84 4.25
C VAL A 42 -31.83 11.75 5.05
N TYR A 43 -31.92 11.73 6.37
CA TYR A 43 -30.75 11.58 7.25
C TYR A 43 -30.06 10.23 7.05
N ALA A 44 -30.82 9.13 6.96
CA ALA A 44 -30.27 7.81 6.71
C ALA A 44 -29.52 7.75 5.36
N LEU A 45 -30.05 8.37 4.32
CA LEU A 45 -29.38 8.48 3.02
C LEU A 45 -28.09 9.29 3.09
N VAL A 46 -28.10 10.43 3.79
CA VAL A 46 -26.89 11.25 3.98
C VAL A 46 -25.81 10.46 4.71
N CYS A 47 -26.15 9.78 5.80
CA CYS A 47 -25.24 8.89 6.51
C CYS A 47 -24.67 7.81 5.58
N PHE A 48 -25.53 7.13 4.81
CA PHE A 48 -25.10 6.12 3.85
C PHE A 48 -24.11 6.67 2.81
N PHE A 49 -24.40 7.83 2.21
CA PHE A 49 -23.52 8.44 1.21
C PHE A 49 -22.18 8.89 1.80
N VAL A 50 -22.18 9.43 3.02
CA VAL A 50 -20.94 9.81 3.72
C VAL A 50 -20.10 8.57 4.04
N THR A 51 -20.71 7.52 4.58
CA THR A 51 -20.04 6.24 4.83
C THR A 51 -19.51 5.62 3.53
N PHE A 52 -20.28 5.65 2.45
CA PHE A 52 -19.85 5.15 1.14
C PHE A 52 -18.67 5.94 0.57
N TYR A 53 -18.75 7.27 0.57
CA TYR A 53 -17.66 8.14 0.15
C TYR A 53 -16.38 7.80 0.94
N PHE A 54 -16.52 7.60 2.25
CA PHE A 54 -15.42 7.29 3.13
C PHE A 54 -14.77 5.94 2.83
N VAL A 55 -15.57 4.86 2.84
CA VAL A 55 -15.10 3.50 2.53
C VAL A 55 -14.46 3.45 1.14
N ARG A 56 -15.00 4.17 0.16
CA ARG A 56 -14.43 4.29 -1.18
C ARG A 56 -13.08 5.02 -1.17
N LYS A 57 -12.93 6.10 -0.41
CA LYS A 57 -11.64 6.82 -0.27
C LYS A 57 -10.58 5.94 0.38
N VAL A 58 -10.95 5.19 1.41
CA VAL A 58 -10.06 4.19 2.01
C VAL A 58 -9.67 3.12 0.98
N ALA A 59 -10.63 2.59 0.23
CA ALA A 59 -10.36 1.61 -0.81
C ALA A 59 -9.39 2.14 -1.88
N LEU A 60 -9.59 3.36 -2.37
CA LEU A 60 -8.75 3.97 -3.39
C LEU A 60 -7.31 4.21 -2.93
N ASN A 61 -7.12 4.64 -1.68
CA ASN A 61 -5.81 5.04 -1.17
C ASN A 61 -5.03 3.89 -0.51
N TRP A 62 -5.70 2.85 0.00
CA TRP A 62 -5.07 1.73 0.74
C TRP A 62 -5.31 0.34 0.15
N PHE A 63 -6.23 0.18 -0.81
CA PHE A 63 -6.61 -1.14 -1.35
C PHE A 63 -6.80 -1.13 -2.87
N ASP A 64 -6.10 -0.26 -3.60
CA ASP A 64 -6.14 -0.14 -5.08
C ASP A 64 -7.55 -0.03 -5.67
N GLY A 65 -8.48 0.58 -4.93
CA GLY A 65 -9.88 0.71 -5.32
C GLY A 65 -10.68 -0.60 -5.31
N SER A 66 -10.21 -1.63 -4.59
CA SER A 66 -10.83 -2.97 -4.57
C SER A 66 -12.30 -2.95 -4.17
N TRP A 67 -13.17 -3.32 -5.11
CA TRP A 67 -14.61 -3.50 -4.88
C TRP A 67 -14.91 -4.57 -3.83
N LYS A 68 -14.08 -5.63 -3.76
CA LYS A 68 -14.24 -6.71 -2.77
C LYS A 68 -14.10 -6.16 -1.35
N PHE A 69 -13.12 -5.28 -1.12
CA PHE A 69 -12.94 -4.61 0.17
C PHE A 69 -14.17 -3.76 0.53
N ILE A 70 -14.64 -2.92 -0.40
CA ILE A 70 -15.83 -2.07 -0.20
C ILE A 70 -17.03 -2.93 0.20
N LEU A 71 -17.33 -3.97 -0.57
CA LEU A 71 -18.46 -4.86 -0.29
C LEU A 71 -18.32 -5.57 1.07
N SER A 72 -17.13 -6.09 1.39
CA SER A 72 -16.89 -6.74 2.68
C SER A 72 -17.02 -5.77 3.86
N ALA A 73 -16.58 -4.51 3.70
CA ALA A 73 -16.71 -3.49 4.74
C ALA A 73 -18.19 -3.19 5.00
N PHE A 74 -19.01 -3.06 3.95
CA PHE A 74 -20.46 -2.89 4.11
C PHE A 74 -21.14 -4.10 4.75
N VAL A 75 -20.74 -5.33 4.37
CA VAL A 75 -21.26 -6.55 4.98
C VAL A 75 -20.89 -6.62 6.46
N ILE A 76 -19.66 -6.29 6.84
CA ILE A 76 -19.21 -6.27 8.25
C ILE A 76 -19.96 -5.18 9.02
N LEU A 77 -20.06 -3.96 8.48
CA LEU A 77 -20.80 -2.87 9.12
C LEU A 77 -22.29 -3.21 9.33
N ALA A 78 -22.89 -3.95 8.38
CA ALA A 78 -24.27 -4.42 8.49
C ALA A 78 -24.43 -5.61 9.45
N ALA A 79 -23.54 -6.61 9.38
CA ALA A 79 -23.64 -7.88 10.10
C ALA A 79 -23.15 -7.79 11.55
N CYS A 80 -22.11 -6.98 11.83
CA CYS A 80 -21.62 -6.76 13.20
C CYS A 80 -22.62 -6.00 14.07
N ASN A 81 -23.80 -5.65 13.54
CA ASN A 81 -24.89 -5.03 14.29
C ASN A 81 -24.35 -3.88 15.13
N ILE A 82 -23.36 -3.15 14.58
CA ILE A 82 -22.82 -1.95 15.19
C ILE A 82 -24.04 -1.06 15.23
N LYS A 83 -24.67 -0.97 16.43
CA LYS A 83 -25.99 -0.36 16.65
C LYS A 83 -26.05 0.86 15.77
N ALA A 84 -27.11 1.03 14.98
CA ALA A 84 -27.18 2.10 13.98
C ALA A 84 -26.93 3.50 14.56
N ASP A 85 -26.96 3.64 15.89
CA ASP A 85 -26.27 4.68 16.67
C ASP A 85 -24.82 4.99 16.20
N THR A 86 -24.15 4.12 15.42
CA THR A 86 -22.74 4.21 15.01
C THR A 86 -22.53 4.58 13.55
N PHE A 87 -23.54 4.42 12.67
CA PHE A 87 -23.57 5.17 11.41
C PHE A 87 -23.69 6.68 11.67
N ALA A 88 -23.95 7.08 12.92
CA ALA A 88 -24.10 8.44 13.40
C ALA A 88 -22.91 8.99 14.22
N PHE A 89 -21.80 8.27 14.37
CA PHE A 89 -20.57 8.88 14.91
C PHE A 89 -19.55 9.12 13.80
N PRO A 90 -19.62 10.29 13.14
CA PRO A 90 -18.47 10.88 12.49
C PRO A 90 -17.23 10.77 13.38
N GLY A 91 -17.38 10.88 14.71
CA GLY A 91 -16.29 10.71 15.68
C GLY A 91 -15.52 9.39 15.58
N ILE A 92 -16.19 8.23 15.50
CA ILE A 92 -15.49 6.94 15.39
C ILE A 92 -14.86 6.80 14.00
N MET A 93 -15.54 7.25 12.94
CA MET A 93 -14.97 7.31 11.60
C MET A 93 -13.77 8.27 11.52
N PHE A 94 -13.80 9.39 12.25
CA PHE A 94 -12.72 10.36 12.38
C PHE A 94 -11.54 9.80 13.17
N VAL A 95 -11.79 9.02 14.23
CA VAL A 95 -10.75 8.32 14.99
C VAL A 95 -10.10 7.23 14.13
N MET A 96 -10.89 6.45 13.39
CA MET A 96 -10.35 5.50 12.41
C MET A 96 -9.59 6.23 11.29
N LEU A 97 -10.02 7.42 10.90
CA LEU A 97 -9.31 8.29 9.94
C LEU A 97 -7.99 8.82 10.47
N MET A 98 -7.95 9.26 11.72
CA MET A 98 -6.71 9.66 12.38
C MET A 98 -5.76 8.46 12.51
N PHE A 99 -6.31 7.28 12.78
CA PHE A 99 -5.55 6.04 12.81
C PHE A 99 -5.06 5.62 11.43
N LEU A 100 -5.85 5.84 10.38
CA LEU A 100 -5.46 5.55 8.99
C LEU A 100 -4.49 6.61 8.43
N SER A 101 -4.61 7.87 8.83
CA SER A 101 -3.72 8.96 8.41
C SER A 101 -2.32 8.84 9.01
N LEU A 102 -2.18 8.17 10.16
CA LEU A 102 -0.89 7.73 10.70
C LEU A 102 -0.11 6.84 9.70
N PHE A 103 -0.79 6.18 8.76
CA PHE A 103 -0.16 5.33 7.74
C PHE A 103 0.07 6.07 6.39
N GLY A 104 -0.19 7.38 6.29
CA GLY A 104 0.11 8.21 5.12
C GLY A 104 -0.87 8.08 3.94
N VAL A 105 -0.69 8.89 2.88
CA VAL A 105 -1.56 8.89 1.67
C VAL A 105 -1.35 7.70 0.74
N HIS A 106 -0.26 6.96 0.93
CA HIS A 106 -0.02 5.68 0.28
C HIS A 106 -0.18 4.61 1.34
N GLY A 107 -1.31 3.90 1.31
CA GLY A 107 -1.45 2.66 2.05
C GLY A 107 -0.53 1.60 1.50
N LYS A 108 0.79 1.75 1.66
CA LYS A 108 1.72 0.67 1.41
C LYS A 108 1.39 -0.41 2.41
N GLN A 109 0.94 -1.54 1.87
CA GLN A 109 0.80 -2.85 2.47
C GLN A 109 1.88 -3.09 3.55
N ARG A 110 1.61 -2.67 4.78
CA ARG A 110 2.38 -3.07 5.96
C ARG A 110 1.46 -3.80 6.93
N ILE A 111 0.68 -4.73 6.38
CA ILE A 111 0.04 -5.78 7.17
C ILE A 111 0.84 -7.05 6.93
N PHE A 112 1.79 -7.29 7.83
CA PHE A 112 2.23 -8.60 8.31
C PHE A 112 2.70 -9.69 7.33
N LEU A 113 3.14 -9.33 6.13
CA LEU A 113 4.18 -10.08 5.44
C LEU A 113 5.22 -9.07 5.00
N VAL A 114 6.47 -9.28 5.39
CA VAL A 114 7.61 -8.58 4.82
C VAL A 114 7.63 -8.94 3.33
N GLN A 115 6.87 -8.22 2.51
CA GLN A 115 7.30 -8.00 1.14
C GLN A 115 8.44 -7.01 1.29
N ASN A 116 9.65 -7.55 1.40
CA ASN A 116 10.79 -6.84 0.86
C ASN A 116 10.33 -6.45 -0.56
N GLU A 117 10.09 -5.17 -0.81
CA GLU A 117 10.49 -4.68 -2.12
C GLU A 117 11.97 -5.04 -2.15
N GLU A 118 12.30 -6.18 -2.78
CA GLU A 118 13.66 -6.60 -2.97
C GLU A 118 14.28 -5.48 -3.79
N LYS A 119 14.95 -4.57 -3.08
CA LYS A 119 15.70 -3.49 -3.67
C LYS A 119 16.84 -4.17 -4.40
N MET A 120 16.60 -4.48 -5.66
CA MET A 120 17.59 -5.00 -6.56
C MET A 120 18.58 -3.87 -6.85
N PHE A 121 19.87 -4.19 -6.82
CA PHE A 121 20.94 -3.24 -7.07
C PHE A 121 21.83 -3.76 -8.20
N SER A 122 22.37 -2.82 -8.99
CA SER A 122 23.39 -3.09 -9.99
C SER A 122 24.74 -2.65 -9.45
N ILE A 123 25.67 -3.60 -9.32
CA ILE A 123 27.05 -3.33 -8.93
C ILE A 123 27.86 -3.03 -10.19
N ILE A 124 28.35 -1.81 -10.32
CA ILE A 124 29.10 -1.31 -11.47
C ILE A 124 30.59 -1.39 -11.17
N VAL A 125 31.33 -2.16 -11.96
CA VAL A 125 32.75 -2.45 -11.74
C VAL A 125 33.56 -1.93 -12.93
N PRO A 126 34.08 -0.69 -12.89
CA PRO A 126 35.04 -0.23 -13.90
C PRO A 126 36.39 -0.94 -13.70
N SER A 127 36.96 -1.50 -14.77
CA SER A 127 38.22 -2.25 -14.73
C SER A 127 39.14 -1.84 -15.88
N TYR A 128 40.41 -1.59 -15.58
CA TYR A 128 41.45 -1.34 -16.57
C TYR A 128 42.74 -2.04 -16.14
N ASN A 129 43.21 -3.00 -16.94
CA ASN A 129 44.38 -3.85 -16.65
C ASN A 129 44.32 -4.57 -15.29
N ARG A 130 43.11 -4.95 -14.84
CA ARG A 130 42.86 -5.64 -13.55
C ARG A 130 42.09 -6.95 -13.71
N LYS A 131 42.29 -7.66 -14.83
CA LYS A 131 41.65 -8.94 -15.11
C LYS A 131 41.82 -9.96 -13.98
N SER A 132 42.98 -9.99 -13.34
CA SER A 132 43.30 -10.92 -12.24
C SER A 132 42.50 -10.67 -10.96
N GLU A 133 41.98 -9.46 -10.74
CA GLU A 133 41.20 -9.09 -9.55
C GLU A 133 39.72 -9.46 -9.68
N ILE A 134 39.19 -9.54 -10.91
CA ILE A 134 37.78 -9.81 -11.19
C ILE A 134 37.30 -11.15 -10.59
N PRO A 135 38.03 -12.27 -10.68
CA PRO A 135 37.61 -13.52 -10.05
C PRO A 135 37.47 -13.41 -8.53
N ALA A 136 38.40 -12.71 -7.86
CA ALA A 136 38.34 -12.54 -6.41
C ALA A 136 37.15 -11.65 -5.99
N LEU A 137 36.84 -10.61 -6.77
CA LEU A 137 35.66 -9.78 -6.58
C LEU A 137 34.38 -10.61 -6.70
N LEU A 138 34.23 -11.37 -7.79
CA LEU A 138 33.04 -12.18 -8.03
C LEU A 138 32.86 -13.28 -6.99
N GLU A 139 33.95 -13.87 -6.49
CA GLU A 139 33.87 -14.86 -5.41
C GLU A 139 33.46 -14.23 -4.08
N SER A 140 33.93 -13.01 -3.79
CA SER A 140 33.48 -12.24 -2.63
C SER A 140 31.98 -11.93 -2.70
N LEU A 141 31.48 -11.59 -3.89
CA LEU A 141 30.04 -11.38 -4.13
C LEU A 141 29.24 -12.69 -4.01
N ASN A 142 29.81 -13.82 -4.42
CA ASN A 142 29.17 -15.14 -4.27
C ASN A 142 28.95 -15.55 -2.80
N HIS A 143 29.81 -15.08 -1.90
CA HIS A 143 29.67 -15.32 -0.46
C HIS A 143 28.66 -14.40 0.25
N GLN A 144 28.05 -13.43 -0.45
CA GLN A 144 27.02 -12.58 0.15
C GLN A 144 25.75 -13.39 0.48
N THR A 145 25.06 -12.96 1.54
CA THR A 145 23.83 -13.60 2.04
C THR A 145 22.65 -13.40 1.10
N ASN A 146 22.50 -12.19 0.56
CA ASN A 146 21.57 -11.88 -0.52
C ASN A 146 22.31 -11.92 -1.86
N LYS A 147 21.67 -12.44 -2.91
CA LYS A 147 22.23 -12.60 -4.27
C LYS A 147 21.32 -11.96 -5.34
N ASP A 148 20.35 -11.17 -4.91
CA ASP A 148 19.35 -10.51 -5.76
C ASP A 148 19.92 -9.19 -6.27
N PHE A 149 20.95 -9.33 -7.10
CA PHE A 149 21.64 -8.22 -7.74
C PHE A 149 22.21 -8.63 -9.09
N GLU A 150 22.59 -7.65 -9.88
CA GLU A 150 23.42 -7.87 -11.07
C GLU A 150 24.78 -7.20 -10.91
N VAL A 151 25.76 -7.70 -11.65
CA VAL A 151 27.11 -7.16 -11.71
C VAL A 151 27.40 -6.75 -13.15
N VAL A 152 27.71 -5.48 -13.36
CA VAL A 152 28.05 -4.90 -14.65
C VAL A 152 29.52 -4.50 -14.64
N ILE A 153 30.36 -5.29 -15.30
CA ILE A 153 31.80 -5.05 -15.40
C ILE A 153 32.07 -4.29 -16.69
N ILE A 154 32.74 -3.14 -16.57
CA ILE A 154 33.16 -2.33 -17.70
C ILE A 154 34.68 -2.47 -17.87
N ASP A 155 35.11 -3.19 -18.90
CA ASP A 155 36.51 -3.32 -19.30
C ASP A 155 36.92 -2.13 -20.17
N ASP A 156 37.71 -1.22 -19.62
CA ASP A 156 38.11 0.05 -20.24
C ASP A 156 39.29 -0.11 -21.21
N ASN A 157 39.11 -1.03 -22.16
CA ASN A 157 40.10 -1.42 -23.17
C ASN A 157 41.43 -1.93 -22.55
N SER A 158 41.35 -2.84 -21.58
CA SER A 158 42.54 -3.49 -20.98
C SER A 158 43.37 -4.25 -22.02
N GLN A 159 44.68 -4.36 -21.82
CA GLN A 159 45.56 -5.16 -22.68
C GLN A 159 45.09 -6.62 -22.77
N ASP A 160 44.77 -7.21 -21.61
CA ASP A 160 44.12 -8.50 -21.50
C ASP A 160 42.62 -8.30 -21.23
N PRO A 161 41.73 -8.70 -22.14
CA PRO A 161 40.29 -8.56 -21.95
C PRO A 161 39.79 -9.32 -20.72
N VAL A 162 38.86 -8.68 -20.00
CA VAL A 162 38.12 -9.33 -18.93
C VAL A 162 37.16 -10.34 -19.54
N VAL A 163 37.24 -11.59 -19.07
CA VAL A 163 36.33 -12.66 -19.47
C VAL A 163 35.87 -13.37 -18.20
N VAL A 164 34.56 -13.62 -18.11
CA VAL A 164 33.94 -14.35 -17.00
C VAL A 164 33.33 -15.63 -17.56
N GLU A 165 34.01 -16.76 -17.35
CA GLU A 165 33.56 -18.07 -17.84
C GLU A 165 32.79 -18.86 -16.76
N LYS A 166 33.03 -18.55 -15.49
CA LYS A 166 32.37 -19.21 -14.35
C LYS A 166 30.93 -18.72 -14.22
N PHE A 167 30.02 -19.65 -13.97
CA PHE A 167 28.63 -19.35 -13.64
C PHE A 167 28.50 -18.88 -12.19
N TYR A 168 27.71 -17.83 -11.97
CA TYR A 168 27.36 -17.30 -10.66
C TYR A 168 25.83 -17.28 -10.49
N PRO A 169 25.32 -17.34 -9.24
CA PRO A 169 23.89 -17.30 -8.97
C PRO A 169 23.23 -15.94 -9.27
N PHE A 170 24.04 -14.91 -9.54
CA PHE A 170 23.61 -13.58 -9.97
C PHE A 170 24.05 -13.32 -11.42
N LYS A 171 23.38 -12.37 -12.07
CA LYS A 171 23.68 -11.99 -13.47
C LYS A 171 24.99 -11.21 -13.52
N VAL A 172 25.90 -11.62 -14.40
CA VAL A 172 27.16 -10.91 -14.67
C VAL A 172 27.17 -10.51 -16.14
N ASN A 173 27.33 -9.21 -16.40
CA ASN A 173 27.48 -8.66 -17.73
C ASN A 173 28.85 -8.00 -17.86
N VAL A 174 29.56 -8.28 -18.96
CA VAL A 174 30.87 -7.67 -19.25
C VAL A 174 30.74 -6.85 -20.53
N ILE A 175 30.98 -5.56 -20.43
CA ILE A 175 30.98 -4.62 -21.55
C ILE A 175 32.39 -4.10 -21.71
N ARG A 176 32.92 -4.13 -22.93
CA ARG A 176 34.27 -3.63 -23.22
C ARG A 176 34.18 -2.34 -24.02
N ASN A 177 34.88 -1.31 -23.57
CA ASN A 177 35.04 -0.07 -24.31
C ASN A 177 35.98 -0.27 -25.51
N GLU A 178 35.68 0.39 -26.63
CA GLU A 178 36.52 0.34 -27.83
C GLU A 178 37.87 1.05 -27.63
N THR A 179 37.89 2.07 -26.78
CA THR A 179 39.08 2.85 -26.40
C THR A 179 39.06 3.10 -24.89
N ASN A 180 40.21 3.47 -24.31
CA ASN A 180 40.26 3.82 -22.88
C ASN A 180 39.56 5.17 -22.67
N GLN A 181 38.44 5.15 -21.94
CA GLN A 181 37.58 6.29 -21.62
C GLN A 181 37.82 6.85 -20.21
N GLY A 182 38.59 6.14 -19.39
CA GLY A 182 38.83 6.45 -18.00
C GLY A 182 37.71 5.97 -17.07
N ALA A 183 38.00 5.99 -15.77
CA ALA A 183 37.12 5.42 -14.75
C ALA A 183 35.76 6.12 -14.62
N ALA A 184 35.70 7.44 -14.84
CA ALA A 184 34.45 8.20 -14.74
C ALA A 184 33.46 7.80 -15.84
N GLU A 185 33.92 7.79 -17.09
CA GLU A 185 33.05 7.43 -18.21
C GLU A 185 32.73 5.94 -18.21
N SER A 186 33.67 5.08 -17.81
CA SER A 186 33.39 3.66 -17.60
C SER A 186 32.26 3.43 -16.58
N ARG A 187 32.24 4.18 -15.46
CA ARG A 187 31.10 4.13 -14.52
C ARG A 187 29.80 4.61 -15.15
N ASN A 188 29.83 5.68 -15.94
CA ASN A 188 28.64 6.18 -16.63
C ASN A 188 28.08 5.17 -17.63
N ILE A 189 28.95 4.48 -18.37
CA ILE A 189 28.57 3.40 -19.29
C ILE A 189 27.90 2.27 -18.50
N GLY A 190 28.50 1.85 -17.38
CA GLY A 190 27.91 0.85 -16.49
C GLY A 190 26.55 1.27 -15.93
N ALA A 191 26.42 2.52 -15.50
CA ALA A 191 25.16 3.07 -14.99
C ALA A 191 24.05 3.10 -16.05
N ARG A 192 24.39 3.37 -17.32
CA ARG A 192 23.43 3.32 -18.44
C ARG A 192 23.03 1.89 -18.83
N ALA A 193 23.90 0.91 -18.58
CA ALA A 193 23.66 -0.49 -18.90
C ALA A 193 22.95 -1.27 -17.78
N ALA A 194 22.93 -0.72 -16.56
CA ALA A 194 22.25 -1.29 -15.40
C ALA A 194 20.73 -1.36 -15.60
N THR A 195 20.11 -2.45 -15.15
CA THR A 195 18.66 -2.67 -15.21
C THR A 195 17.94 -2.38 -13.90
N GLU A 196 18.66 -2.29 -12.79
CA GLU A 196 18.07 -2.11 -11.46
C GLU A 196 18.01 -0.65 -11.01
N GLU A 197 17.15 -0.36 -10.02
CA GLU A 197 16.89 1.01 -9.55
C GLU A 197 18.09 1.61 -8.79
N TRP A 198 18.84 0.78 -8.05
CA TRP A 198 19.94 1.22 -7.20
C TRP A 198 21.29 0.88 -7.80
N LEU A 199 22.18 1.86 -7.87
CA LEU A 199 23.54 1.69 -8.42
C LEU A 199 24.58 1.72 -7.30
N LEU A 200 25.49 0.75 -7.32
CA LEU A 200 26.66 0.67 -6.43
C LEU A 200 27.92 0.69 -7.30
N PHE A 201 28.99 1.36 -6.85
CA PHE A 201 30.22 1.58 -7.61
C PHE A 201 31.47 1.16 -6.84
#